data_AF-A0A524RSN4-F1
#
_entry.id   AF-A0A524RSN4-F1
#
_cell.length_a   1.000
_cell.length_b   1.000
_cell.length_c   1.000
_cell.angle_alpha   90.00
_cell.angle_beta   90.00
_cell.angle_gamma   90.00
#
_symmetry.space_group_name_H-M   'P 1'
#
loop_
_entity.id
_entity.type
_entity.pdbx_description
1 polymer ?
#
loop_
_entity_poly.entity_id
_entity_poly.type
_entity_poly.pdbx_seq_one_letter_code
_entity_poly.pdbx_strand_id
1 'polypeptide(L)' 'MNEIDICRKQMLFWCIHQLQAAAGMAMKQKNPGALVSCIREPDALCGFGINSAGGYRHHYRR' A
#
# COMPACT_ATOMS: atom_id res chain seq x y z
N MET A 1 -18.70 -21.74 -0.31
CA MET A 1 -17.78 -20.58 -0.41
C MET A 1 -18.53 -19.40 0.18
N ASN A 2 -18.15 -18.94 1.37
CA ASN A 2 -18.92 -17.94 2.12
C ASN A 2 -18.88 -16.60 1.40
N GLU A 3 -20.03 -15.94 1.21
CA GLU A 3 -20.15 -14.65 0.51
C GLU A 3 -19.21 -13.57 1.09
N ILE A 4 -18.99 -13.62 2.41
CA ILE A 4 -18.06 -12.75 3.15
C ILE A 4 -16.61 -12.91 2.65
N ASP A 5 -16.17 -14.14 2.37
CA ASP A 5 -14.82 -14.38 1.82
C ASP A 5 -14.67 -13.89 0.39
N ILE A 6 -15.75 -13.93 -0.39
CA ILE A 6 -15.77 -13.40 -1.77
C ILE A 6 -15.65 -11.88 -1.74
N CYS A 7 -16.45 -11.21 -0.91
CA CYS A 7 -16.38 -9.75 -0.73
C CYS A 7 -15.00 -9.30 -0.24
N ARG A 8 -14.41 -10.02 0.72
CA ARG A 8 -13.07 -9.70 1.23
C ARG A 8 -12.00 -9.82 0.15
N LYS A 9 -12.02 -10.89 -0.65
CA LYS A 9 -11.07 -11.08 -1.76
C LYS A 9 -11.24 -10.02 -2.84
N GLN A 10 -12.47 -9.67 -3.19
CA GLN A 10 -12.74 -8.60 -4.15
C GLN A 10 -12.25 -7.25 -3.64
N MET A 11 -12.51 -6.91 -2.38
CA MET A 11 -12.03 -5.65 -1.79
C MET A 11 -10.49 -5.59 -1.80
N LEU A 12 -9.80 -6.67 -1.45
CA LEU A 12 -8.34 -6.74 -1.55
C LEU A 12 -7.83 -6.54 -2.98
N PHE A 13 -8.47 -7.17 -3.96
CA PHE A 13 -8.14 -7.00 -5.37
C PHE A 13 -8.30 -5.52 -5.79
N TRP A 14 -9.40 -4.88 -5.41
CA TRP A 14 -9.62 -3.46 -5.69
C TRP A 14 -8.56 -2.56 -5.04
N CYS A 15 -8.17 -2.82 -3.79
CA CYS A 15 -7.11 -2.07 -3.13
C CYS A 15 -5.77 -2.18 -3.88
N ILE A 16 -5.38 -3.39 -4.30
CA ILE A 16 -4.14 -3.61 -5.06
C ILE A 16 -4.18 -2.89 -6.40
N HIS A 17 -5.31 -2.99 -7.12
CA HIS A 17 -5.48 -2.31 -8.41
C HIS A 17 -5.34 -0.78 -8.29
N GLN A 18 -5.96 -0.18 -7.26
CA GLN A 18 -5.85 1.25 -7.03
C GLN A 18 -4.43 1.68 -6.63
N LEU A 19 -3.72 0.85 -5.87
CA LEU A 19 -2.32 1.10 -5.53
C LEU A 19 -1.41 1.07 -6.77
N GLN A 20 -1.63 0.11 -7.68
CA GLN A 20 -0.89 0.05 -8.95
C GLN A 20 -1.16 1.27 -9.83
N ALA A 21 -2.41 1.73 -9.89
CA ALA A 21 -2.76 2.95 -10.62
C ALA A 21 -2.08 4.20 -10.03
N ALA A 22 -2.10 4.35 -8.70
CA ALA A 22 -1.42 5.44 -8.00
C ALA A 22 0.10 5.41 -8.22
N ALA A 23 0.72 4.23 -8.15
CA ALA A 23 2.13 4.02 -8.45
C ALA A 23 2.47 4.43 -9.89
N GLY A 24 1.65 4.03 -10.87
CA GLY A 24 1.81 4.42 -12.27
C GLY A 24 1.73 5.93 -12.48
N MET A 25 0.85 6.62 -11.74
CA MET A 25 0.77 8.09 -11.77
C MET A 25 2.00 8.74 -11.13
N ALA A 26 2.48 8.24 -9.98
CA ALA A 26 3.70 8.72 -9.34
C ALA A 26 4.94 8.57 -10.23
N MET A 27 5.04 7.44 -10.96
CA MET A 27 6.09 7.22 -11.96
C MET A 27 6.04 8.27 -13.08
N LYS A 28 4.86 8.54 -13.65
CA LYS A 28 4.69 9.56 -14.71
C LYS A 28 5.07 10.96 -14.24
N GLN A 29 4.78 11.28 -12.98
CA GLN A 29 5.13 12.56 -12.36
C GLN A 29 6.59 12.65 -11.90
N LYS A 30 7.39 11.59 -12.10
CA LYS A 30 8.77 11.49 -11.61
C LYS A 30 8.89 11.76 -10.11
N ASN A 31 7.90 11.31 -9.33
CA ASN A 31 7.87 11.46 -7.88
C ASN A 31 8.18 10.12 -7.20
N PRO A 32 9.47 9.80 -6.95
CA PRO A 32 9.85 8.54 -6.33
C PRO A 32 9.35 8.42 -4.89
N GLY A 33 9.15 9.54 -4.17
CA GLY A 33 8.62 9.53 -2.81
C GLY A 33 7.19 9.02 -2.75
N ALA A 34 6.33 9.50 -3.66
CA ALA A 34 4.96 9.02 -3.79
C ALA A 34 4.89 7.56 -4.26
N LEU A 35 5.84 7.12 -5.09
CA LEU A 35 5.92 5.72 -5.51
C LEU A 35 6.26 4.79 -4.33
N VAL A 36 7.23 5.18 -3.51
CA VAL A 36 7.62 4.41 -2.31
C VAL A 36 6.52 4.44 -1.25
N SER A 37 5.80 5.55 -1.09
CA SER A 37 4.67 5.63 -0.15
C SER A 37 3.52 4.69 -0.54
N CYS A 38 3.26 4.50 -1.84
CA CYS A 38 2.29 3.53 -2.35
C CYS A 38 2.62 2.07 -1.96
N ILE A 39 3.87 1.76 -1.61
CA ILE A 39 4.26 0.41 -1.15
C ILE A 39 4.32 0.36 0.39
N ARG A 40 4.81 1.44 1.01
CA ARG A 40 5.00 1.54 2.46
C ARG A 40 3.69 1.64 3.24
N GLU A 41 2.73 2.44 2.78
CA GLU A 41 1.45 2.63 3.48
C GLU A 41 0.63 1.33 3.57
N PRO A 42 0.49 0.53 2.51
CA PRO A 42 -0.15 -0.78 2.60
C PRO A 42 0.58 -1.76 3.52
N ASP A 43 1.90 -1.80 3.48
CA ASP A 43 2.70 -2.64 4.39
C ASP A 43 2.50 -2.25 5.86
N ALA A 44 2.38 -0.95 6.14
CA ALA A 44 2.06 -0.47 7.49
C ALA A 44 0.62 -0.81 7.92
N LEU A 45 -0.36 -0.76 7.00
CA LEU A 45 -1.77 -1.02 7.31
C LEU A 45 -2.12 -2.51 7.38
N CYS A 46 -1.51 -3.32 6.52
CA CYS A 46 -1.79 -4.76 6.43
C CYS A 46 -0.76 -5.62 7.16
N GLY A 47 0.36 -5.03 7.61
CA GLY A 47 1.39 -5.73 8.37
C GLY A 47 2.14 -6.79 7.57
N PHE A 48 2.49 -6.51 6.31
CA PHE A 48 3.24 -7.46 5.48
C PHE A 48 4.67 -7.73 5.98
N GLY A 49 5.17 -6.93 6.93
CA GLY A 49 6.44 -7.18 7.61
C GLY A 49 7.66 -6.55 6.91
N ILE A 50 7.47 -5.97 5.71
CA ILE A 50 8.56 -5.58 4.81
C ILE A 50 9.26 -4.32 5.33
N ASN A 51 8.52 -3.35 5.87
CA ASN A 51 9.09 -2.14 6.49
C ASN A 51 9.13 -2.21 8.02
N SER A 52 8.70 -3.31 8.63
CA SER A 52 8.63 -3.49 10.08
C SER A 52 10.00 -3.67 10.73
N ALA A 53 10.96 -4.24 9.99
CA ALA A 53 12.32 -4.52 10.49
C ALA A 53 13.23 -3.27 10.55
N GLY A 54 12.88 -2.20 9.82
CA GLY A 54 13.72 -0.99 9.67
C GLY A 54 13.52 0.10 10.72
N GLY A 55 12.64 -0.14 11.70
CA GLY A 55 12.35 0.80 12.77
C GLY A 55 11.45 1.94 12.32
N TYR A 56 10.46 2.22 13.16
CA TYR A 56 9.60 3.40 13.17
C TYR A 56 10.40 4.70 13.45
N ARG A 57 11.55 4.90 12.80
CA ARG A 57 12.43 6.08 13.01
C ARG A 57 11.98 7.31 12.23
N HIS A 58 11.06 7.18 11.27
CA HIS A 58 10.39 8.35 10.71
C HIS A 58 9.08 8.58 11.45
N HIS A 59 9.25 9.23 12.60
CA HIS A 59 8.28 10.06 13.27
C HIS A 59 7.22 10.59 12.30
N TYR A 60 5.95 10.28 12.57
CA TYR A 60 4.83 11.16 12.22
C TYR A 60 5.05 12.51 12.94
N ARG A 61 5.91 13.35 12.37
CA ARG A 61 5.92 14.80 12.62
C ARG A 61 5.21 15.44 11.43
N ARG A 62 3.89 15.46 11.51
CA ARG A 62 3.04 16.49 10.91
C ARG A 62 2.02 16.89 11.95
#